data_AF-A0A7S3TZZ5-F1
#
_entry.id   AF-A0A7S3TZZ5-F1
#
_cell.length_a   1.000
_cell.length_b   1.000
_cell.length_c   1.000
_cell.angle_alpha   90.00
_cell.angle_beta   90.00
_cell.angle_gamma   90.00
#
_symmetry.space_group_name_H-M   'P 1'
#
loop_
_entity.id
_entity.type
_entity.pdbx_description
1 polymer ?
#
loop_
_entity_poly.entity_id
_entity_poly.type
_entity_poly.pdbx_seq_one_letter_code
_entity_poly.pdbx_strand_id
1 'polypeptide(L)'
;VFAVGLSSGRSTFDSLPGMAAAFDVVRTHTITRSTPPAWMLTAGALGARSSATGVSCHAGMMGLTRQARSEAPQSRLPLIDLDVIPPGASVSSAVSQAASALGLNYSGVEPEVAFDGIRQRVP
;
A
#
# COMPACT_ATOMS: atom_id res chain seq x y z
N VAL A 1 -9.71 4.38 -7.62
CA VAL A 1 -8.63 3.49 -7.12
C VAL A 1 -7.36 3.84 -7.87
N PHE A 2 -6.37 4.39 -7.17
CA PHE A 2 -5.04 4.64 -7.72
C PHE A 2 -4.13 3.51 -7.23
N ALA A 3 -3.46 2.81 -8.15
CA ALA A 3 -2.55 1.72 -7.79
C ALA A 3 -1.23 1.96 -8.50
N VAL A 4 -0.17 2.17 -7.73
CA VAL A 4 1.21 2.23 -8.24
C VAL A 4 1.90 0.96 -7.79
N GLY A 5 2.24 0.12 -8.76
CA GLY A 5 3.10 -1.03 -8.52
C GLY A 5 4.54 -0.57 -8.40
N LEU A 6 5.05 -0.48 -7.19
CA LEU A 6 6.47 -0.27 -6.96
C LEU A 6 7.16 -1.64 -6.94
N SER A 7 8.17 -1.80 -7.79
CA SER A 7 8.77 -3.11 -8.08
C SER A 7 9.28 -3.79 -6.82
N SER A 8 9.05 -5.10 -6.72
CA SER A 8 9.52 -5.94 -5.61
C SER A 8 11.04 -6.06 -5.63
N GLY A 9 11.76 -5.09 -5.07
CA GLY A 9 13.12 -5.18 -4.53
C GLY A 9 14.24 -5.88 -5.33
N ARG A 10 14.04 -6.25 -6.60
CA ARG A 10 14.97 -7.09 -7.37
C ARG A 10 15.17 -6.64 -8.81
N SER A 11 14.49 -5.58 -9.25
CA SER A 11 14.71 -4.93 -10.55
C SER A 11 15.02 -3.45 -10.34
N THR A 12 16.03 -2.97 -11.04
CA THR A 12 16.61 -1.62 -11.09
C THR A 12 15.65 -0.54 -11.59
N PHE A 13 14.40 -0.51 -11.14
CA PHE A 13 13.48 0.59 -11.43
C PHE A 13 13.60 1.64 -10.32
N ASP A 14 13.85 2.88 -10.74
CA ASP A 14 13.87 4.03 -9.87
C ASP A 14 12.52 4.16 -9.16
N SER A 15 12.50 3.96 -7.83
CA SER A 15 11.30 4.06 -7.00
C SER A 15 10.89 5.50 -6.72
N LEU A 16 11.75 6.48 -7.03
CA LEU A 16 11.54 7.89 -6.71
C LEU A 16 10.31 8.49 -7.41
N PRO A 17 10.07 8.28 -8.73
CA PRO A 17 8.89 8.82 -9.40
C PRO A 17 7.58 8.27 -8.81
N GLY A 18 7.58 7.01 -8.40
CA GLY A 18 6.41 6.40 -7.78
C GLY A 18 6.17 6.89 -6.34
N MET A 19 7.21 7.18 -5.57
CA MET A 19 7.07 7.85 -4.26
C MET A 19 6.55 9.29 -4.40
N ALA A 20 7.04 10.05 -5.39
CA ALA A 20 6.56 11.40 -5.67
C ALA A 20 5.06 11.41 -6.03
N ALA A 21 4.64 10.50 -6.92
CA ALA A 21 3.22 10.34 -7.25
C ALA A 21 2.37 9.96 -6.04
N ALA A 22 2.89 9.09 -5.17
CA ALA A 22 2.18 8.70 -3.95
C ALA A 22 2.04 9.86 -2.96
N PHE A 23 3.07 10.72 -2.85
CA PHE A 23 2.99 11.96 -2.06
C PHE A 23 1.90 12.90 -2.60
N ASP A 24 1.82 13.11 -3.91
CA ASP A 24 0.81 13.98 -4.52
C ASP A 24 -0.61 13.47 -4.28
N VAL A 25 -0.82 12.15 -4.33
CA VAL A 25 -2.10 11.53 -3.99
C VAL A 25 -2.44 11.77 -2.52
N VAL A 26 -1.50 11.56 -1.60
CA VAL A 26 -1.72 11.80 -0.17
C VAL A 26 -2.02 13.25 0.10
N ARG A 27 -1.23 14.18 -0.47
CA ARG A 27 -1.45 15.61 -0.35
C ARG A 27 -2.84 16.02 -0.83
N THR A 28 -3.27 15.49 -1.98
CA THR A 28 -4.62 15.76 -2.51
C THR A 28 -5.69 15.22 -1.56
N HIS A 29 -5.45 14.03 -1.00
CA HIS A 29 -6.36 13.36 -0.09
C HIS A 29 -6.44 13.98 1.31
N THR A 30 -5.37 14.62 1.78
CA THR A 30 -5.38 15.35 3.06
C THR A 30 -6.00 16.73 2.93
N ILE A 31 -5.83 17.40 1.77
CA ILE A 31 -6.38 18.75 1.51
C ILE A 31 -7.88 18.70 1.22
N THR A 32 -8.37 17.68 0.50
CA THR A 32 -9.77 17.61 0.07
C THR A 32 -10.65 16.90 1.10
N ARG A 33 -11.74 17.53 1.55
CA ARG A 33 -12.70 16.93 2.51
C ARG A 33 -13.61 15.85 1.91
N SER A 34 -13.57 15.64 0.61
CA SER A 34 -14.39 14.67 -0.12
C SER A 34 -13.57 14.03 -1.23
N THR A 35 -12.61 13.20 -0.83
CA THR A 35 -11.83 12.39 -1.77
C THR A 35 -12.46 11.01 -1.95
N PRO A 36 -12.48 10.47 -3.18
CA PRO A 36 -12.89 9.09 -3.39
C PRO A 36 -12.00 8.12 -2.59
N PRO A 37 -12.50 6.94 -2.19
CA PRO A 37 -11.72 5.96 -1.45
C PRO A 37 -10.40 5.65 -2.17
N ALA A 38 -9.28 5.87 -1.47
CA ALA A 38 -7.95 5.59 -1.97
C ALA A 38 -7.20 4.67 -1.00
N TRP A 39 -6.50 3.68 -1.55
CA TRP A 39 -5.65 2.78 -0.81
C TRP A 39 -4.23 2.90 -1.32
N MET A 40 -3.26 2.71 -0.42
CA MET A 40 -1.88 2.52 -0.82
C MET A 40 -1.56 1.04 -0.85
N LEU A 41 -1.00 0.56 -1.95
CA LEU A 41 -0.50 -0.81 -2.05
C LEU A 41 1.02 -0.81 -2.00
N THR A 42 1.59 -1.61 -1.11
CA THR A 42 3.04 -1.87 -1.04
C THR A 42 3.31 -3.36 -1.21
N ALA A 43 4.56 -3.71 -1.50
CA ALA A 43 5.02 -5.09 -1.51
C ALA A 43 6.20 -5.28 -0.55
N GLY A 44 6.02 -6.18 0.42
CA GLY A 44 7.03 -6.57 1.41
C GLY A 44 7.49 -5.44 2.35
N ALA A 45 6.66 -4.42 2.58
CA ALA A 45 6.95 -3.30 3.47
C ALA A 45 6.69 -3.64 4.95
N LEU A 46 5.78 -4.55 5.24
CA LEU A 46 5.46 -5.03 6.58
C LEU A 46 6.35 -6.24 6.92
N GLY A 47 6.92 -6.21 8.13
CA GLY A 47 7.76 -7.28 8.67
C GLY A 47 7.00 -8.56 9.04
N ALA A 48 5.70 -8.66 8.75
CA ALA A 48 4.82 -9.78 9.09
C ALA A 48 5.05 -11.02 8.19
N ARG A 49 6.30 -11.27 7.78
CA ARG A 49 6.65 -12.30 6.82
C ARG A 49 7.03 -13.62 7.51
N SER A 50 6.77 -14.74 6.84
CA SER A 50 7.34 -16.04 7.21
C SER A 50 8.78 -16.25 6.69
N SER A 51 9.29 -15.38 5.81
CA SER A 51 10.56 -15.54 5.09
C SER A 51 11.42 -14.28 5.20
N ALA A 52 12.73 -14.43 5.43
CA ALA A 52 13.69 -13.37 5.75
C ALA A 52 14.26 -12.61 4.52
N THR A 53 13.42 -12.08 3.62
CA THR A 53 13.85 -11.15 2.56
C THR A 53 14.18 -9.73 3.10
N GLY A 54 14.91 -8.89 2.35
CA GLY A 54 15.45 -7.62 2.87
C GLY A 54 14.42 -6.51 3.16
N VAL A 55 14.92 -5.37 3.67
CA VAL A 55 14.16 -4.13 3.90
C VAL A 55 13.64 -3.60 2.56
N SER A 56 12.32 -3.49 2.42
CA SER A 56 11.70 -2.96 1.21
C SER A 56 11.85 -1.44 1.14
N CYS A 57 12.15 -0.90 -0.05
CA CYS A 57 12.14 0.55 -0.30
C CYS A 57 10.75 1.18 -0.06
N HIS A 58 9.70 0.36 0.05
CA HIS A 58 8.34 0.77 0.36
C HIS A 58 8.11 1.08 1.85
N ALA A 59 9.07 0.80 2.75
CA ALA A 59 8.92 1.11 4.18
C ALA A 59 8.70 2.61 4.44
N GLY A 60 9.23 3.51 3.59
CA GLY A 60 8.97 4.95 3.67
C GLY A 60 7.49 5.31 3.50
N MET A 61 6.75 4.54 2.69
CA MET A 61 5.30 4.74 2.49
C MET A 61 4.48 4.46 3.74
N MET A 62 4.96 3.55 4.61
CA MET A 62 4.37 3.32 5.93
C MET A 62 4.45 4.58 6.79
N GLY A 63 5.64 5.18 6.88
CA GLY A 63 5.85 6.42 7.63
C GLY A 63 4.99 7.57 7.08
N LEU A 64 4.95 7.71 5.76
CA LEU A 64 4.17 8.76 5.09
C LEU A 64 2.66 8.61 5.31
N THR A 65 2.10 7.40 5.19
CA THR A 65 0.67 7.17 5.45
C THR A 65 0.31 7.35 6.92
N ARG A 66 1.17 6.89 7.85
CA ARG A 66 0.99 7.14 9.29
C ARG A 66 0.97 8.64 9.59
N GLN A 67 1.90 9.38 9.01
CA GLN A 67 1.98 10.83 9.20
C GLN A 67 0.80 11.56 8.58
N ALA A 68 0.37 11.19 7.37
CA ALA A 68 -0.82 11.77 6.76
C ALA A 68 -2.08 11.54 7.59
N ARG A 69 -2.22 10.35 8.19
CA ARG A 69 -3.33 10.04 9.10
C ARG A 69 -3.23 10.79 10.43
N SER A 70 -2.03 11.03 10.97
CA SER A 70 -1.86 11.82 12.19
C SER A 70 -2.20 13.30 11.96
N GLU A 71 -1.86 13.84 10.79
CA GLU A 71 -2.16 15.24 10.40
C GLU A 71 -3.60 15.44 9.93
N ALA A 72 -4.22 14.41 9.33
CA ALA A 72 -5.57 14.46 8.79
C ALA A 72 -6.35 13.15 9.06
N PRO A 73 -6.84 12.90 10.29
CA PRO A 73 -7.52 11.66 10.66
C PRO A 73 -8.76 11.34 9.81
N GLN A 74 -9.44 12.36 9.32
CA GLN A 74 -10.59 12.25 8.41
C GLN A 74 -10.25 11.65 7.04
N SER A 75 -8.98 11.66 6.64
CA SER A 75 -8.55 11.24 5.30
C SER A 75 -8.61 9.73 5.08
N ARG A 76 -8.70 8.89 6.12
CA ARG A 76 -8.90 7.42 6.00
C ARG A 76 -8.11 6.79 4.83
N LEU A 77 -6.78 6.91 4.87
CA LEU A 77 -5.83 6.37 3.90
C LEU A 77 -5.28 5.01 4.39
N PRO A 78 -5.96 3.88 4.10
CA PRO A 78 -5.45 2.57 4.44
C PRO A 78 -4.23 2.20 3.59
N LEU A 79 -3.29 1.50 4.20
CA LEU A 79 -2.15 0.90 3.54
C LEU A 79 -2.30 -0.62 3.56
N ILE A 80 -2.18 -1.22 2.38
CA ILE A 80 -2.28 -2.65 2.11
C ILE A 80 -0.91 -3.13 1.64
N ASP A 81 -0.20 -3.87 2.49
CA ASP A 81 1.04 -4.52 2.10
C ASP A 81 0.74 -5.92 1.58
N LEU A 82 1.28 -6.26 0.42
CA LEU A 82 1.21 -7.59 -0.15
C LEU A 82 2.55 -8.28 0.08
N ASP A 83 2.54 -9.58 0.34
CA ASP A 83 3.77 -10.37 0.27
C ASP A 83 4.38 -10.28 -1.14
N VAL A 84 5.67 -10.63 -1.27
CA VAL A 84 6.41 -10.54 -2.53
C VAL A 84 5.57 -11.16 -3.66
N ILE A 85 5.15 -10.32 -4.61
CA ILE A 85 4.36 -10.75 -5.76
C ILE A 85 5.10 -11.92 -6.44
N PRO A 86 4.48 -13.10 -6.57
CA PRO A 86 5.14 -14.26 -7.14
C PRO A 86 5.71 -13.94 -8.53
N PRO A 87 6.86 -14.54 -8.91
CA PRO A 87 7.40 -14.37 -10.26
C PRO A 87 6.33 -14.72 -11.31
N GLY A 88 6.01 -13.75 -12.18
CA GLY A 88 4.98 -13.91 -13.23
C GLY A 88 3.57 -13.45 -12.86
N ALA A 89 3.30 -13.09 -11.61
CA ALA A 89 2.05 -12.43 -11.23
C ALA A 89 2.10 -10.93 -11.56
N SER A 90 0.98 -10.38 -12.03
CA SER A 90 0.89 -8.97 -12.39
C SER A 90 0.48 -8.11 -11.19
N VAL A 91 0.84 -6.82 -11.22
CA VAL A 91 0.34 -5.84 -10.26
C VAL A 91 -1.19 -5.79 -10.27
N SER A 92 -1.82 -5.96 -11.44
CA SER A 92 -3.28 -5.98 -11.57
C SER A 92 -3.93 -7.18 -10.87
N SER A 93 -3.30 -8.36 -10.87
CA SER A 93 -3.83 -9.52 -10.16
C SER A 93 -3.75 -9.33 -8.64
N ALA A 94 -2.65 -8.76 -8.17
CA ALA A 94 -2.46 -8.34 -6.78
C ALA A 94 -3.54 -7.32 -6.33
N VAL A 95 -3.78 -6.28 -7.13
CA VAL A 95 -4.83 -5.28 -6.84
C VAL A 95 -6.22 -5.92 -6.83
N SER A 96 -6.52 -6.80 -7.80
CA SER A 96 -7.81 -7.50 -7.87
C SER A 96 -8.03 -8.40 -6.65
N GLN A 97 -6.97 -9.03 -6.13
CA GLN A 97 -7.03 -9.89 -4.96
C GLN A 97 -7.26 -9.08 -3.68
N ALA A 98 -6.56 -7.95 -3.51
CA ALA A 98 -6.80 -7.04 -2.40
C ALA A 98 -8.23 -6.48 -2.43
N ALA A 99 -8.71 -6.10 -3.61
CA ALA A 99 -10.07 -5.60 -3.82
C ALA A 99 -11.15 -6.66 -3.55
N SER A 100 -10.92 -7.93 -3.91
CA SER A 100 -11.87 -9.00 -3.62
C SER A 100 -11.92 -9.37 -2.14
N ALA A 101 -10.79 -9.29 -1.44
CA ALA A 101 -10.70 -9.60 -0.01
C ALA A 101 -11.29 -8.49 0.88
N LEU A 102 -11.02 -7.21 0.57
CA LEU A 102 -11.41 -6.07 1.40
C LEU A 102 -12.72 -5.40 0.94
N GLY A 103 -13.11 -5.61 -0.32
CA GLY A 103 -14.18 -4.86 -0.99
C GLY A 103 -13.72 -3.47 -1.43
N LEU A 104 -14.17 -2.99 -2.60
CA LEU A 104 -13.77 -1.69 -3.17
C LEU A 104 -14.14 -0.48 -2.31
N ASN A 105 -15.03 -0.66 -1.34
CA ASN A 105 -15.47 0.34 -0.37
C ASN A 105 -14.68 0.28 0.94
N TYR A 106 -13.62 -0.53 1.04
CA TYR A 106 -12.80 -0.61 2.24
C TYR A 106 -12.31 0.77 2.65
N SER A 107 -12.67 1.18 3.87
CA SER A 107 -12.38 2.51 4.40
C SER A 107 -11.29 2.50 5.48
N GLY A 108 -10.61 1.37 5.68
CA GLY A 108 -9.55 1.26 6.69
C GLY A 108 -10.05 1.17 8.13
N VAL A 109 -10.99 0.25 8.44
CA VAL A 109 -11.31 -0.08 9.84
C VAL A 109 -10.02 -0.47 10.57
N GLU A 110 -9.19 -1.27 9.90
CA GLU A 110 -7.76 -1.38 10.20
C GLU A 110 -6.95 -0.53 9.19
N PRO A 111 -6.17 0.46 9.64
CA PRO A 111 -5.47 1.37 8.75
C PRO A 111 -4.27 0.74 8.04
N GLU A 112 -3.78 -0.40 8.54
CA GLU A 112 -2.64 -1.14 8.00
C GLU A 112 -2.99 -2.62 7.92
N VAL A 113 -2.86 -3.20 6.74
CA VAL A 113 -3.21 -4.59 6.48
C VAL A 113 -2.11 -5.24 5.66
N ALA A 114 -1.64 -6.41 6.06
CA ALA A 114 -0.72 -7.25 5.29
C ALA A 114 -1.47 -8.45 4.70
N PHE A 115 -1.08 -8.90 3.50
CA PHE A 115 -1.58 -10.14 2.90
C PHE A 115 -0.44 -11.12 2.61
N ASP A 116 -0.53 -12.30 3.21
CA ASP A 116 0.29 -13.48 2.90
C ASP A 116 -0.48 -14.33 1.88
N GLY A 117 -0.51 -13.82 0.63
CA GLY A 117 -1.34 -14.33 -0.46
C GLY A 117 -2.84 -14.16 -0.19
N ILE A 118 -3.44 -15.12 0.51
CA ILE A 118 -4.89 -15.16 0.77
C ILE A 118 -5.23 -14.70 2.20
N ARG A 119 -4.28 -14.78 3.14
CA ARG A 119 -4.53 -14.49 4.55
C ARG A 119 -4.22 -13.05 4.90
N GLN A 120 -5.21 -12.36 5.46
CA GLN A 120 -5.03 -11.05 6.07
C GLN A 120 -4.24 -11.16 7.38
N ARG A 121 -3.29 -10.25 7.59
CA ARG A 121 -2.58 -10.04 8.85
C ARG A 121 -2.67 -8.55 9.21
N VAL A 122 -2.78 -8.27 10.50
CA VAL A 122 -2.68 -6.92 11.05
C VAL A 122 -1.32 -6.83 11.78
N PRO A 123 -0.57 -5.73 11.65
CA PRO A 123 0.68 -5.51 12.40
C PRO A 123 0.51 -5.62 13.92
#